data_AF-A0A2W7AYA6-F1
#
_entry.id   AF-A0A2W7AYA6-F1
#
_cell.length_a   1.000
_cell.length_b   1.000
_cell.length_c   1.000
_cell.angle_alpha   90.00
_cell.angle_beta   90.00
_cell.angle_gamma   90.00
#
_symmetry.space_group_name_H-M   'P 1'
#
loop_
_entity.id
_entity.type
_entity.pdbx_description
1 polymer ?
#
loop_
_entity_poly.entity_id
_entity_poly.type
_entity_poly.pdbx_seq_one_letter_code
_entity_poly.pdbx_strand_id
1 'polypeptide(L)'
;MEVFTQLYLNGILPLSLKDILTSLAAFVGMSLGIYNFWKERDKEKVKLKVIPISVQQKVVDPLGNIIGYITSENEFKNNNPQDFFAIEVVNISRFAVTITQVGFLVSGTEQRISCPRPILALVQSNY
;
A
#
# COMPACT_ATOMS: atom_id res chain seq x y z
N MET A 1 33.81 -62.45 -6.71
CA MET A 1 33.21 -61.43 -7.60
C MET A 1 31.70 -61.32 -7.36
N GLU A 2 31.25 -61.42 -6.10
CA GLU A 2 29.82 -61.42 -5.74
C GLU A 2 29.44 -60.32 -4.72
N VAL A 3 30.44 -59.75 -4.03
CA VAL A 3 30.23 -58.70 -3.02
C VAL A 3 29.92 -57.35 -3.67
N PHE A 4 30.43 -57.09 -4.88
CA PHE A 4 30.16 -55.85 -5.62
C PHE A 4 28.75 -55.80 -6.24
N THR A 5 28.16 -56.96 -6.53
CA THR A 5 26.81 -57.06 -7.13
C THR A 5 25.70 -56.92 -6.09
N GLN A 6 25.96 -57.31 -4.83
CA GLN A 6 25.03 -57.14 -3.70
C GLN A 6 24.90 -55.68 -3.23
N LEU A 7 25.92 -54.83 -3.46
CA LEU A 7 25.84 -53.41 -3.10
C LEU A 7 24.97 -52.60 -4.07
N TYR A 8 24.87 -53.05 -5.33
CA TYR A 8 24.06 -52.38 -6.35
C TYR A 8 22.57 -52.76 -6.25
N LEU A 9 22.26 -53.94 -5.69
CA LEU A 9 20.90 -54.44 -5.50
C LEU A 9 20.20 -53.89 -4.23
N ASN A 10 20.94 -53.33 -3.27
CA ASN A 10 20.39 -52.82 -2.00
C ASN A 10 20.40 -51.29 -1.85
N GLY A 11 20.94 -50.56 -2.85
CA GLY A 11 21.09 -49.09 -2.77
C GLY A 11 20.06 -48.28 -3.56
N ILE A 12 19.23 -48.93 -4.39
CA ILE A 12 18.25 -48.27 -5.26
C ILE A 12 16.97 -49.12 -5.21
N LEU A 13 16.17 -48.91 -4.16
CA LEU A 13 14.80 -49.42 -4.13
C LEU A 13 14.09 -49.02 -5.44
N PRO A 14 13.37 -49.92 -6.14
CA PRO A 14 12.44 -49.48 -7.16
C PRO A 14 11.48 -48.52 -6.46
N LEU A 15 11.48 -47.24 -6.84
CA LEU A 15 10.65 -46.23 -6.17
C LEU A 15 9.22 -46.80 -6.10
N SER A 16 8.73 -47.07 -4.88
CA SER A 16 7.39 -47.61 -4.72
C SER A 16 6.44 -46.61 -5.36
N LEU A 17 5.50 -47.07 -6.18
CA LEU A 17 4.53 -46.19 -6.84
C LEU A 17 3.78 -45.31 -5.82
N LYS A 18 3.62 -45.80 -4.59
CA LYS A 18 3.09 -45.04 -3.45
C LYS A 18 4.00 -43.89 -3.02
N ASP A 19 5.31 -44.07 -3.03
CA ASP A 19 6.29 -43.03 -2.67
C ASP A 19 6.32 -41.93 -3.73
N ILE A 20 6.23 -42.30 -5.02
CA ILE A 20 6.07 -41.35 -6.13
C ILE A 20 4.81 -40.51 -5.93
N LEU A 21 3.66 -41.15 -5.73
CA LEU A 21 2.39 -40.43 -5.54
C LEU A 21 2.40 -39.54 -4.30
N THR A 22 2.98 -40.03 -3.20
CA THR A 22 3.06 -39.26 -1.94
C THR A 22 3.96 -38.04 -2.09
N SER A 23 5.10 -38.17 -2.77
CA SER A 23 6.01 -37.04 -3.03
C SER A 23 5.38 -35.97 -3.93
N LEU A 24 4.65 -36.38 -4.97
CA LEU A 24 3.91 -35.45 -5.84
C LEU A 24 2.80 -34.72 -5.07
N ALA A 25 2.02 -35.46 -4.28
CA ALA A 25 0.96 -34.88 -3.46
C ALA A 25 1.53 -33.88 -2.44
N ALA A 26 2.64 -34.23 -1.78
CA ALA A 26 3.33 -33.34 -0.85
C ALA A 26 3.85 -32.07 -1.53
N PHE A 27 4.42 -32.19 -2.73
CA PHE A 27 4.94 -31.04 -3.50
C PHE A 27 3.84 -30.07 -3.91
N VAL A 28 2.68 -30.59 -4.35
CA VAL A 28 1.50 -29.78 -4.67
C VAL A 28 0.98 -29.08 -3.42
N GLY A 29 0.82 -29.82 -2.31
CA GLY A 29 0.39 -29.25 -1.04
C GLY A 29 1.31 -28.14 -0.53
N MET A 30 2.63 -28.35 -0.63
CA MET A 30 3.65 -27.36 -0.26
C MET A 30 3.55 -26.12 -1.15
N SER A 31 3.39 -26.31 -2.46
CA SER A 31 3.29 -25.20 -3.43
C SER A 31 2.05 -24.35 -3.18
N LEU A 32 0.88 -24.97 -2.97
CA LEU A 32 -0.35 -24.25 -2.59
C LEU A 32 -0.22 -23.56 -1.22
N GLY A 33 0.42 -24.21 -0.25
CA GLY A 33 0.67 -23.65 1.07
C GLY A 33 1.48 -22.36 0.99
N ILE A 34 2.60 -22.38 0.25
CA ILE A 34 3.46 -21.20 0.05
C ILE A 34 2.69 -20.08 -0.69
N TYR A 35 1.97 -20.43 -1.76
CA TYR A 35 1.18 -19.46 -2.52
C TYR A 35 0.12 -18.76 -1.65
N ASN A 36 -0.65 -19.55 -0.89
CA ASN A 36 -1.68 -19.02 0.00
C ASN A 36 -1.07 -18.19 1.12
N PHE A 37 0.08 -18.60 1.67
CA PHE A 37 0.79 -17.85 2.70
C PHE A 37 1.23 -16.47 2.20
N TRP A 38 1.83 -16.38 1.01
CA TRP A 38 2.24 -15.11 0.43
C TRP A 38 1.04 -14.20 0.12
N LYS A 39 -0.03 -14.78 -0.41
CA LYS A 39 -1.27 -14.05 -0.69
C LYS A 39 -1.91 -13.48 0.57
N GLU A 40 -1.92 -14.23 1.67
CA GLU A 40 -2.49 -13.74 2.93
C GLU A 40 -1.61 -12.66 3.56
N ARG A 41 -0.28 -12.88 3.57
CA ARG A 41 0.68 -11.90 4.08
C ARG A 41 0.58 -10.56 3.34
N ASP A 42 0.28 -10.57 2.05
CA ASP A 42 0.16 -9.31 1.29
C ASP A 42 -1.08 -8.47 1.65
N LYS A 43 -2.08 -9.09 2.29
CA LYS A 43 -3.27 -8.40 2.84
C LYS A 43 -3.03 -7.75 4.19
N GLU A 44 -1.96 -8.14 4.90
CA GLU A 44 -1.58 -7.56 6.20
C GLU A 44 -0.85 -6.22 6.04
N LYS A 45 -0.50 -5.83 4.82
CA LYS A 45 0.19 -4.56 4.55
C LYS A 45 -0.79 -3.39 4.59
N VAL A 46 -0.38 -2.31 5.25
CA VAL A 46 -1.06 -1.00 5.17
C VAL A 46 -0.88 -0.46 3.76
N LYS A 47 -1.99 -0.21 3.06
CA LYS A 47 -2.02 0.37 1.72
C LYS A 47 -2.91 1.62 1.78
N LEU A 48 -2.35 2.77 1.43
CA LEU A 48 -3.04 4.06 1.38
C LEU A 48 -2.90 4.64 -0.02
N LYS A 49 -3.99 5.18 -0.57
CA LYS A 49 -3.97 6.00 -1.78
C LYS A 49 -4.05 7.45 -1.36
N VAL A 50 -3.06 8.25 -1.76
CA VAL A 50 -3.00 9.69 -1.46
C VAL A 50 -3.23 10.46 -2.75
N ILE A 51 -4.23 11.35 -2.75
CA ILE A 51 -4.59 12.19 -3.89
C ILE A 51 -4.40 13.65 -3.46
N PRO A 52 -3.55 14.45 -4.12
CA PRO A 52 -3.44 15.86 -3.81
C PRO A 52 -4.74 16.59 -4.21
N ILE A 53 -5.26 17.44 -3.32
CA ILE A 53 -6.42 18.30 -3.58
C ILE A 53 -5.99 19.75 -3.41
N SER A 54 -6.40 20.61 -4.34
CA SER A 54 -6.29 22.05 -4.19
C SER A 54 -7.49 22.61 -3.43
N VAL A 55 -7.25 23.39 -2.38
CA VAL A 55 -8.32 24.02 -1.59
C VAL A 55 -8.67 25.37 -2.20
N GLN A 56 -9.95 25.57 -2.49
CA GLN A 56 -10.47 26.89 -2.89
C GLN A 56 -10.79 27.73 -1.65
N GLN A 57 -10.20 28.91 -1.52
CA GLN A 57 -10.56 29.84 -0.44
C GLN A 57 -11.63 30.84 -0.91
N LYS A 58 -12.64 31.01 -0.05
CA LYS A 58 -13.67 32.04 -0.18
C LYS A 58 -13.09 33.40 0.21
N VAL A 59 -13.13 34.35 -0.72
CA VAL A 59 -12.73 35.74 -0.46
C VAL A 59 -13.94 36.54 0.02
N VAL A 60 -13.76 37.22 1.14
CA VAL A 60 -14.81 38.02 1.79
C VAL A 60 -14.33 39.47 1.89
N ASP A 61 -15.20 40.41 1.53
CA ASP A 61 -14.99 41.85 1.63
C ASP A 61 -14.97 42.30 3.10
N PRO A 62 -14.40 43.48 3.46
CA PRO A 62 -14.48 44.02 4.82
C PRO A 62 -15.92 44.23 5.32
N LEU A 63 -16.88 44.26 4.41
CA LEU A 63 -18.33 44.33 4.68
C LEU A 63 -18.98 42.95 4.88
N GLY A 64 -18.22 41.85 4.83
CA GLY A 64 -18.71 40.48 4.99
C GLY A 64 -19.31 39.85 3.73
N ASN A 65 -19.29 40.56 2.61
CA ASN A 65 -19.85 40.07 1.34
C ASN A 65 -18.88 39.13 0.63
N ILE A 66 -19.41 38.07 0.04
CA ILE A 66 -18.63 37.08 -0.71
C ILE A 66 -18.27 37.68 -2.07
N ILE A 67 -16.97 37.90 -2.33
CA ILE A 67 -16.51 38.55 -3.57
C ILE A 67 -16.12 37.52 -4.62
N GLY A 68 -15.74 36.30 -4.20
CA GLY A 68 -15.40 35.22 -5.12
C GLY A 68 -14.74 34.03 -4.42
N TYR A 69 -14.44 33.01 -5.22
CA TYR A 69 -13.67 31.84 -4.81
C TYR A 69 -12.35 31.84 -5.57
N ILE A 70 -11.22 31.80 -4.87
CA ILE A 70 -9.92 31.58 -5.51
C ILE A 70 -9.79 30.07 -5.70
N THR A 71 -9.83 29.63 -6.96
CA THR A 71 -9.58 28.24 -7.33
C THR A 71 -8.20 28.13 -7.94
N SER A 72 -7.34 27.32 -7.35
CA SER A 72 -6.19 26.75 -8.06
C SER A 72 -6.63 25.40 -8.61
N GLU A 73 -6.74 25.26 -9.92
CA GLU A 73 -6.86 23.94 -10.54
C GLU A 73 -5.45 23.35 -10.61
N ASN A 74 -5.13 22.37 -9.76
CA ASN A 74 -3.90 21.56 -9.79
C ASN A 74 -2.53 22.29 -9.84
N GLU A 75 -2.50 23.63 -9.79
CA GLU A 75 -1.29 24.44 -9.88
C GLU A 75 -1.12 25.29 -8.62
N PHE A 76 -0.15 24.90 -7.79
CA PHE A 76 0.28 25.71 -6.65
C PHE A 76 0.93 26.99 -7.17
N LYS A 77 0.26 28.15 -7.04
CA LYS A 77 0.88 29.44 -7.35
C LYS A 77 1.55 29.95 -6.09
N ASN A 78 2.87 29.81 -6.02
CA ASN A 78 3.77 30.19 -4.92
C ASN A 78 3.66 31.67 -4.45
N ASN A 79 2.82 32.48 -5.09
CA ASN A 79 2.69 33.91 -4.82
C ASN A 79 1.48 34.24 -3.93
N ASN A 80 0.65 33.25 -3.58
CA ASN A 80 -0.52 33.46 -2.73
C ASN A 80 -0.29 32.86 -1.33
N PRO A 81 -0.19 33.68 -0.26
CA PRO A 81 0.06 33.20 1.11
C PRO A 81 -1.11 32.43 1.73
N GLN A 82 -2.12 32.07 0.95
CA GLN A 82 -3.40 31.51 1.36
C GLN A 82 -3.71 30.16 0.69
N ASP A 83 -2.76 29.56 -0.03
CA ASP A 83 -2.94 28.23 -0.61
C ASP A 83 -2.81 27.16 0.51
N PHE A 84 -3.95 26.64 0.97
CA PHE A 84 -3.97 25.52 1.90
C PHE A 84 -3.68 24.20 1.17
N PHE A 85 -2.77 23.39 1.72
CA PHE A 85 -2.54 22.03 1.23
C PHE A 85 -3.63 21.09 1.74
N ALA A 86 -4.39 20.49 0.83
CA ALA A 86 -5.25 19.36 1.13
C ALA A 86 -4.76 18.09 0.43
N ILE A 87 -4.96 16.97 1.10
CA ILE A 87 -4.77 15.65 0.53
C ILE A 87 -5.98 14.79 0.87
N GLU A 88 -6.46 14.04 -0.10
CA GLU A 88 -7.37 12.94 0.14
C GLU A 88 -6.55 11.71 0.50
N VAL A 89 -6.95 11.01 1.55
CA VAL A 89 -6.35 9.72 1.91
C VAL A 89 -7.44 8.67 1.92
N VAL A 90 -7.34 7.74 0.98
CA VAL A 90 -8.24 6.59 0.88
C VAL A 90 -7.54 5.37 1.46
N ASN A 91 -8.12 4.82 2.52
CA ASN A 91 -7.65 3.57 3.08
C ASN A 91 -8.13 2.39 2.23
N ILE A 92 -7.18 1.70 1.59
CA ILE A 92 -7.45 0.50 0.77
C ILE A 92 -7.05 -0.79 1.52
N SER A 93 -6.65 -0.67 2.79
CA SER A 93 -6.32 -1.79 3.67
C SER A 93 -7.58 -2.45 4.23
N ARG A 94 -7.45 -3.69 4.73
CA ARG A 94 -8.58 -4.43 5.35
C ARG A 94 -8.86 -4.03 6.80
N PHE A 95 -8.06 -3.14 7.36
CA PHE A 95 -8.12 -2.71 8.76
C PHE A 95 -8.12 -1.18 8.84
N ALA A 96 -8.65 -0.65 9.94
CA ALA A 96 -8.70 0.78 10.19
C ALA A 96 -7.29 1.36 10.34
N VAL A 97 -7.08 2.55 9.77
CA VAL A 97 -5.80 3.28 9.86
C VAL A 97 -6.06 4.62 10.51
N THR A 98 -5.17 5.02 11.42
CA THR A 98 -5.18 6.35 12.04
C THR A 98 -3.99 7.14 11.53
N ILE A 99 -4.23 8.35 11.04
CA ILE A 99 -3.20 9.26 10.55
C ILE A 99 -2.86 10.24 11.67
N THR A 100 -1.65 10.12 12.24
CA THR A 100 -1.18 11.01 13.32
C THR A 100 -0.44 12.23 12.78
N GLN A 101 0.21 12.07 11.64
CA GLN A 101 1.09 13.07 11.03
C GLN A 101 1.11 12.89 9.50
N VAL A 102 1.14 14.01 8.80
CA VAL A 102 1.41 14.06 7.36
C VAL A 102 2.77 14.73 7.16
N GLY A 103 3.53 14.30 6.15
CA GLY A 103 4.78 14.96 5.81
C GLY A 103 4.95 15.08 4.30
N PHE A 104 5.54 16.19 3.88
CA PHE A 104 5.81 16.52 2.50
C PHE A 104 7.31 16.51 2.28
N LEU A 105 7.75 15.86 1.20
CA LEU A 105 9.13 15.95 0.74
C LEU A 105 9.25 17.17 -0.16
N VAL A 106 10.20 18.06 0.13
CA VAL A 106 10.44 19.23 -0.72
C VAL A 106 11.30 18.80 -1.89
N SER A 107 10.77 18.98 -3.11
CA SER A 107 11.46 18.62 -4.35
C SER A 107 12.86 19.21 -4.42
N GLY A 108 13.85 18.39 -4.80
CA GLY A 108 15.25 18.81 -4.90
C GLY A 108 15.99 18.89 -3.56
N THR A 109 15.37 18.51 -2.45
CA THR A 109 16.00 18.48 -1.12
C THR A 109 15.72 17.16 -0.39
N GLU A 110 16.54 16.85 0.60
CA GLU A 110 16.26 15.76 1.57
C GLU A 110 15.41 16.25 2.74
N GLN A 111 15.00 17.53 2.74
CA GLN A 111 14.23 18.10 3.83
C GLN A 111 12.77 17.64 3.77
N ARG A 112 12.27 17.22 4.93
CA ARG A 112 10.87 16.82 5.12
C ARG A 112 10.15 17.84 5.95
N ILE A 113 9.10 18.44 5.39
CA ILE A 113 8.16 19.27 6.13
C ILE A 113 7.16 18.34 6.81
N SER A 114 6.87 18.58 8.08
CA SER A 114 5.87 17.82 8.83
C SER A 114 4.68 18.68 9.21
N CYS A 115 3.49 18.12 9.05
CA CYS A 115 2.24 18.64 9.56
C CYS A 115 1.77 17.68 10.67
N PRO A 116 2.15 17.94 11.94
CA PRO A 116 1.62 17.18 13.07
C PRO A 116 0.13 17.52 13.26
N ARG A 117 -0.72 16.51 13.45
CA ARG A 117 -2.18 16.65 13.62
C ARG A 117 -2.87 17.35 12.43
N PRO A 118 -3.03 16.66 11.29
CA PRO A 118 -3.80 17.21 10.18
C PRO A 118 -5.25 17.49 10.60
N ILE A 119 -5.82 18.59 10.09
CA ILE A 119 -7.24 18.91 10.28
C ILE A 119 -8.04 18.01 9.32
N LEU A 120 -9.01 17.28 9.86
CA LEU A 120 -9.89 16.42 9.08
C LEU A 120 -11.03 17.24 8.49
N ALA A 121 -11.03 17.39 7.17
CA ALA A 121 -12.20 17.83 6.42
C ALA A 121 -12.99 16.59 5.99
N LEU A 122 -14.20 16.41 6.52
CA LEU A 122 -15.10 15.35 6.07
C LEU A 122 -15.66 15.75 4.70
N VAL A 123 -15.07 15.22 3.62
CA VAL A 123 -15.63 15.35 2.27
C VAL A 123 -16.67 14.25 2.09
N GLN A 124 -17.95 14.62 2.01
CA GLN A 124 -19.00 13.69 1.61
C GLN A 124 -18.82 13.37 0.14
N SER A 125 -18.25 12.19 -0.13
CA SER A 125 -18.12 11.68 -1.48
C SER A 125 -19.49 11.19 -1.95
N ASN A 126 -20.15 11.97 -2.81
CA ASN A 126 -21.34 11.55 -3.52
C ASN A 126 -20.92 10.58 -4.64
N TYR A 127 -20.81 9.29 -4.32
CA TYR A 127 -20.79 8.20 -5.30
C TYR A 127 -22.13 7.49 -5.30
#